data_AF-A0A961K522-F1
#
_entry.id   AF-A0A961K522-F1
#
_cell.length_a   1.000
_cell.length_b   1.000
_cell.length_c   1.000
_cell.angle_alpha   90.00
_cell.angle_beta   90.00
_cell.angle_gamma   90.00
#
_symmetry.space_group_name_H-M   'P 1'
#
loop_
_entity.id
_entity.type
_entity.pdbx_description
1 polymer ?
#
loop_
_entity_poly.entity_id
_entity_poly.type
_entity_poly.pdbx_seq_one_letter_code
_entity_poly.pdbx_strand_id
1 'polypeptide(L)'
;MLSSSIHLTWTLRQGGTLEDRPRYNNSRCFKPFPFPDLTEAQRTRLRSLGEQLDAHRKAQQVAHPKLTLTQMYNVLEKLRAVERIEGKDREIYDQGLIGILRDIHDQIDAAVADAYGWPADLSDEDILFRLVALNKERAEEEARGVVRWLRPEYQNPEGKSATKGETSEMELGPAVAAEKAPWPKTLPDQIAAVREALEDAGEATPEQIARTFKRARTASVQPLLESLAALGQAVQTESGTYTV
;
A
#
# COMPACT_ATOMS: atom_id res chain seq x y z
N MET A 1 8.90 -14.51 9.30
CA MET A 1 7.84 -13.48 9.35
C MET A 1 6.68 -13.79 8.41
N LEU A 2 6.78 -13.56 7.09
CA LEU A 2 5.60 -13.68 6.20
C LEU A 2 5.08 -15.12 6.01
N SER A 3 5.92 -16.13 6.24
CA SER A 3 5.52 -17.55 6.21
C SER A 3 5.06 -18.10 7.56
N SER A 4 4.89 -17.24 8.56
CA SER A 4 4.41 -17.67 9.89
C SER A 4 2.88 -17.68 9.97
N SER A 5 2.34 -18.51 10.86
CA SER A 5 0.93 -18.54 11.26
C SER A 5 0.46 -17.16 11.73
N ILE A 6 1.27 -16.44 12.53
CA ILE A 6 0.96 -15.09 13.02
C ILE A 6 0.67 -14.12 11.87
N HIS A 7 1.47 -14.15 10.79
CA HIS A 7 1.19 -13.35 9.61
C HIS A 7 -0.02 -13.88 8.83
N LEU A 8 -0.17 -15.20 8.71
CA LEU A 8 -1.33 -15.80 8.04
C LEU A 8 -2.63 -15.34 8.69
N THR A 9 -2.76 -15.45 10.01
CA THR A 9 -3.93 -15.03 10.81
C THR A 9 -4.26 -13.56 10.58
N TRP A 10 -3.25 -12.69 10.58
CA TRP A 10 -3.43 -11.27 10.22
C TRP A 10 -3.99 -11.09 8.81
N THR A 11 -3.39 -11.76 7.82
CA THR A 11 -3.76 -11.56 6.42
C THR A 11 -5.10 -12.13 6.04
N LEU A 12 -5.52 -13.24 6.66
CA LEU A 12 -6.85 -13.80 6.49
C LEU A 12 -7.91 -12.86 7.05
N ARG A 13 -7.61 -12.13 8.13
CA ARG A 13 -8.54 -11.16 8.71
C ARG A 13 -8.58 -9.82 7.98
N GLN A 14 -7.43 -9.27 7.61
CA GLN A 14 -7.31 -7.93 7.03
C GLN A 14 -7.43 -7.90 5.50
N GLY A 15 -7.12 -9.03 4.86
CA GLY A 15 -7.24 -9.22 3.43
C GLY A 15 -8.68 -9.14 2.92
N GLY A 16 -8.82 -9.13 1.60
CA GLY A 16 -10.13 -9.33 0.98
C GLY A 16 -10.33 -10.78 0.61
N THR A 17 -11.52 -11.11 0.11
CA THR A 17 -11.75 -12.37 -0.61
C THR A 17 -12.18 -12.08 -2.06
N LEU A 18 -11.89 -13.02 -2.95
CA LEU A 18 -12.56 -13.12 -4.24
C LEU A 18 -13.44 -14.36 -4.17
N GLU A 19 -14.75 -14.15 -4.00
CA GLU A 19 -15.68 -15.19 -3.57
C GLU A 19 -15.22 -15.76 -2.21
N ASP A 20 -14.76 -17.00 -2.19
CA ASP A 20 -14.26 -17.74 -1.02
C ASP A 20 -12.73 -17.71 -0.90
N ARG A 21 -12.01 -17.30 -1.95
CA ARG A 21 -10.54 -17.36 -1.98
C ARG A 21 -9.91 -16.12 -1.35
N PRO A 22 -9.01 -16.26 -0.35
CA PRO A 22 -8.29 -15.13 0.22
C PRO A 22 -7.48 -14.35 -0.82
N ARG A 23 -7.52 -13.03 -0.74
CA ARG A 23 -6.78 -12.11 -1.60
C ARG A 23 -5.85 -11.24 -0.77
N TYR A 24 -4.54 -11.42 -1.00
CA TYR A 24 -3.51 -10.59 -0.39
C TYR A 24 -3.49 -9.20 -1.00
N ASN A 25 -3.67 -8.17 -0.18
CA ASN A 25 -3.53 -6.77 -0.58
C ASN A 25 -2.39 -6.13 0.23
N ASN A 26 -1.30 -5.72 -0.42
CA ASN A 26 -0.15 -5.11 0.24
C ASN A 26 -0.54 -3.97 1.21
N SER A 27 -1.43 -3.07 0.78
CA SER A 27 -1.88 -1.93 1.60
C SER A 27 -2.64 -2.30 2.87
N ARG A 28 -3.24 -3.51 2.92
CA ARG A 28 -4.02 -3.98 4.07
C ARG A 28 -3.35 -5.09 4.86
N CYS A 29 -2.51 -5.89 4.20
CA CYS A 29 -1.89 -7.08 4.77
C CYS A 29 -0.46 -6.81 5.22
N PHE A 30 0.37 -6.15 4.39
CA PHE A 30 1.79 -5.97 4.71
C PHE A 30 2.06 -4.64 5.39
N LYS A 31 1.62 -3.52 4.79
CA LYS A 31 1.91 -2.17 5.30
C LYS A 31 1.47 -1.96 6.76
N PRO A 32 0.25 -2.36 7.16
CA PRO A 32 -0.18 -2.18 8.55
C PRO A 32 0.22 -3.35 9.46
N PHE A 33 0.92 -4.38 8.97
CA PHE A 33 1.32 -5.48 9.85
C PHE A 33 2.34 -4.97 10.88
N PRO A 34 2.08 -5.09 12.19
CA PRO A 34 2.94 -4.51 13.20
C PRO A 34 4.16 -5.38 13.46
N PHE A 35 5.19 -5.27 12.62
CA PHE A 35 6.43 -6.05 12.77
C PHE A 35 7.09 -5.81 14.14
N PRO A 36 7.63 -6.87 14.79
CA PRO A 36 8.37 -6.74 16.04
C PRO A 36 9.78 -6.19 15.77
N ASP A 37 10.37 -5.59 16.80
CA ASP A 37 11.75 -5.14 16.75
C ASP A 37 12.66 -6.35 17.05
N LEU A 38 13.35 -6.83 16.01
CA LEU A 38 14.19 -8.04 16.12
C LEU A 38 15.58 -7.71 16.66
N THR A 39 16.05 -8.52 17.60
CA THR A 39 17.49 -8.59 17.90
C THR A 39 18.27 -9.20 16.74
N GLU A 40 19.58 -8.95 16.67
CA GLU A 40 20.43 -9.53 15.61
C GLU A 40 20.45 -11.07 15.64
N ALA A 41 20.36 -11.67 16.82
CA ALA A 41 20.24 -13.12 16.98
C ALA A 41 18.93 -13.65 16.38
N GLN A 42 17.79 -13.02 16.70
CA GLN A 42 16.48 -13.38 16.14
C GLN A 42 16.43 -13.17 14.62
N ARG A 43 16.99 -12.05 14.12
CA ARG A 43 17.11 -11.75 12.69
C ARG A 43 17.89 -12.85 11.96
N THR A 44 19.02 -13.26 12.53
CA THR A 44 19.87 -14.33 11.98
C THR A 44 19.13 -15.67 11.97
N ARG A 45 18.47 -16.01 13.07
CA ARG A 45 17.70 -17.26 13.20
C ARG A 45 16.55 -17.33 12.20
N LEU A 46 15.74 -16.28 12.11
CA LEU A 46 14.61 -16.20 11.17
C LEU A 46 15.08 -16.21 9.71
N ARG A 47 16.23 -15.61 9.40
CA ARG A 47 16.84 -15.68 8.06
C ARG A 47 17.22 -17.12 7.71
N SER A 48 17.95 -17.79 8.60
CA SER A 48 18.36 -19.19 8.40
C SER A 48 17.16 -20.12 8.21
N LEU A 49 16.09 -19.94 9.00
CA LEU A 49 14.86 -20.73 8.84
C LEU A 49 14.17 -20.46 7.50
N GLY A 50 14.13 -19.19 7.06
CA GLY A 50 13.61 -18.83 5.74
C GLY A 50 14.40 -19.44 4.58
N GLU A 51 15.73 -19.48 4.71
CA GLU A 51 16.63 -20.13 3.73
C GLU A 51 16.42 -21.65 3.71
N GLN A 52 16.30 -22.29 4.88
CA GLN A 52 15.99 -23.72 4.98
C GLN A 52 14.65 -24.06 4.33
N LEU A 53 13.63 -23.22 4.55
CA LEU A 53 12.31 -23.39 3.96
C LEU A 53 12.32 -23.29 2.42
N ASP A 54 13.01 -22.28 1.90
CA ASP A 54 13.18 -22.09 0.45
C ASP A 54 13.99 -23.23 -0.17
N ALA A 55 15.10 -23.60 0.46
CA ALA A 55 15.96 -24.70 0.02
C ALA A 55 15.21 -26.04 0.01
N HIS A 56 14.43 -26.34 1.05
CA HIS A 56 13.59 -27.54 1.13
C HIS A 56 12.62 -27.62 -0.04
N ARG A 57 11.83 -26.56 -0.24
CA ARG A 57 10.85 -26.50 -1.33
C ARG A 57 11.51 -26.69 -2.69
N LYS A 58 12.61 -25.98 -2.96
CA LYS A 58 13.35 -26.10 -4.22
C LYS A 58 13.92 -27.50 -4.42
N ALA A 59 14.51 -28.10 -3.40
CA ALA A 59 15.06 -29.45 -3.48
C ALA A 59 13.99 -30.47 -3.83
N GLN A 60 12.81 -30.41 -3.18
CA GLN A 60 11.71 -31.34 -3.48
C GLN A 60 11.12 -31.12 -4.88
N GLN A 61 11.00 -29.88 -5.34
CA GLN A 61 10.52 -29.59 -6.71
C GLN A 61 11.52 -30.03 -7.78
N VAL A 62 12.83 -29.96 -7.51
CA VAL A 62 13.88 -30.47 -8.42
C VAL A 62 13.87 -32.00 -8.46
N ALA A 63 13.75 -32.66 -7.30
CA ALA A 63 13.69 -34.12 -7.21
C ALA A 63 12.39 -34.68 -7.82
N HIS A 64 11.28 -33.93 -7.70
CA HIS A 64 9.95 -34.33 -8.15
C HIS A 64 9.33 -33.22 -9.01
N PRO A 65 9.66 -33.12 -10.31
CA PRO A 65 9.20 -32.01 -11.17
C PRO A 65 7.68 -31.88 -11.34
N LYS A 66 6.91 -32.93 -11.03
CA LYS A 66 5.43 -32.91 -11.04
C LYS A 66 4.83 -32.40 -9.72
N LEU A 67 5.65 -32.28 -8.67
CA LEU A 67 5.25 -31.80 -7.36
C LEU A 67 5.17 -30.27 -7.36
N THR A 68 4.00 -29.75 -7.01
CA THR A 68 3.75 -28.31 -6.92
C THR A 68 3.70 -27.87 -5.47
N LEU A 69 4.02 -26.58 -5.21
CA LEU A 69 3.85 -26.00 -3.88
C LEU A 69 2.41 -26.16 -3.38
N THR A 70 1.42 -25.91 -4.24
CA THR A 70 0.01 -26.07 -3.87
C THR A 70 -0.31 -27.47 -3.35
N GLN A 71 0.21 -28.51 -4.01
CA GLN A 71 0.03 -29.89 -3.53
C GLN A 71 0.70 -30.11 -2.18
N MET A 72 1.95 -29.64 -2.01
CA MET A 72 2.67 -29.75 -0.74
C MET A 72 1.89 -29.10 0.41
N TYR A 73 1.36 -27.89 0.19
CA TYR A 73 0.60 -27.17 1.19
C TYR A 73 -0.77 -27.77 1.47
N ASN A 74 -1.49 -28.27 0.46
CA ASN A 74 -2.76 -28.95 0.68
C ASN A 74 -2.57 -30.18 1.59
N VAL A 75 -1.49 -30.95 1.38
CA VAL A 75 -1.17 -32.10 2.23
C VAL A 75 -0.63 -31.69 3.60
N LEU A 76 0.10 -30.57 3.69
CA LEU A 76 0.51 -30.00 4.98
C LEU A 76 -0.70 -29.60 5.83
N GLU A 77 -1.71 -28.97 5.24
CA GLU A 77 -2.93 -28.60 5.96
C GLU A 77 -3.72 -29.83 6.41
N LYS A 78 -3.81 -30.88 5.58
CA LYS A 78 -4.38 -32.19 6.00
C LYS A 78 -3.62 -32.80 7.17
N LEU A 79 -2.28 -32.74 7.15
CA LEU A 79 -1.43 -33.21 8.24
C LEU A 79 -1.72 -32.44 9.53
N ARG A 80 -1.89 -31.12 9.45
CA ARG A 80 -2.22 -30.25 10.60
C ARG A 80 -3.62 -30.52 11.15
N ALA A 81 -4.58 -30.76 10.27
CA ALA A 81 -5.95 -31.13 10.62
C ALA A 81 -6.08 -32.58 11.15
N VAL A 82 -4.97 -33.34 11.20
CA VAL A 82 -4.96 -34.77 11.61
C VAL A 82 -5.89 -35.62 10.73
N GLU A 83 -6.03 -35.22 9.45
CA GLU A 83 -6.79 -35.98 8.47
C GLU A 83 -6.01 -37.19 7.97
N ARG A 84 -6.73 -38.19 7.48
CA ARG A 84 -6.14 -39.40 6.90
C ARG A 84 -5.47 -39.09 5.57
N ILE A 85 -4.16 -39.35 5.46
CA ILE A 85 -3.35 -39.09 4.26
C ILE A 85 -3.13 -40.40 3.50
N GLU A 86 -3.75 -40.55 2.33
CA GLU A 86 -3.73 -41.79 1.53
C GLU A 86 -3.63 -41.54 0.02
N GLY A 87 -3.34 -42.61 -0.73
CA GLY A 87 -3.29 -42.58 -2.19
C GLY A 87 -2.31 -41.53 -2.69
N LYS A 88 -2.81 -40.62 -3.54
CA LYS A 88 -2.01 -39.54 -4.11
C LYS A 88 -1.48 -38.55 -3.06
N ASP A 89 -2.24 -38.31 -2.00
CA ASP A 89 -1.79 -37.41 -0.92
C ASP A 89 -0.65 -38.04 -0.13
N ARG A 90 -0.61 -39.37 -0.04
CA ARG A 90 0.52 -40.08 0.56
C ARG A 90 1.77 -39.98 -0.30
N GLU A 91 1.63 -40.12 -1.62
CA GLU A 91 2.75 -39.90 -2.54
C GLU A 91 3.29 -38.47 -2.43
N ILE A 92 2.41 -37.46 -2.37
CA ILE A 92 2.80 -36.06 -2.14
C ILE A 92 3.45 -35.86 -0.77
N TYR A 93 2.95 -36.54 0.27
CA TYR A 93 3.53 -36.49 1.62
C TYR A 93 4.98 -36.95 1.60
N ASP A 94 5.23 -38.10 0.97
CA ASP A 94 6.55 -38.72 0.92
C ASP A 94 7.49 -37.93 -0.03
N GLN A 95 7.05 -37.55 -1.23
CA GLN A 95 7.83 -36.75 -2.20
C GLN A 95 8.10 -35.32 -1.73
N GLY A 96 7.14 -34.70 -1.03
CA GLY A 96 7.29 -33.34 -0.49
C GLY A 96 8.01 -33.30 0.85
N LEU A 97 8.29 -34.47 1.44
CA LEU A 97 8.81 -34.61 2.80
C LEU A 97 8.06 -33.68 3.77
N ILE A 98 6.73 -33.82 3.78
CA ILE A 98 5.82 -32.83 4.40
C ILE A 98 6.02 -32.72 5.92
N GLY A 99 6.51 -33.77 6.58
CA GLY A 99 6.93 -33.70 7.98
C GLY A 99 8.06 -32.69 8.24
N ILE A 100 9.05 -32.61 7.34
CA ILE A 100 10.14 -31.62 7.45
C ILE A 100 9.60 -30.23 7.12
N LEU A 101 8.75 -30.11 6.10
CA LEU A 101 8.10 -28.83 5.77
C LEU A 101 7.32 -28.30 6.98
N ARG A 102 6.55 -29.15 7.66
CA ARG A 102 5.83 -28.82 8.89
C ARG A 102 6.79 -28.34 9.97
N ASP A 103 7.83 -29.12 10.28
CA ASP A 103 8.79 -28.79 11.32
C ASP A 103 9.47 -27.42 11.09
N ILE A 104 9.84 -27.10 9.83
CA ILE A 104 10.39 -25.79 9.49
C ILE A 104 9.37 -24.68 9.76
N HIS A 105 8.09 -24.88 9.40
CA HIS A 105 7.03 -23.91 9.69
C HIS A 105 6.80 -23.75 11.20
N ASP A 106 6.75 -24.84 11.95
CA ASP A 106 6.56 -24.82 13.41
C ASP A 106 7.75 -24.09 14.10
N GLN A 107 8.98 -24.29 13.61
CA GLN A 107 10.16 -23.53 14.06
C GLN A 107 10.09 -22.04 13.71
N ILE A 108 9.57 -21.70 12.52
CA ILE A 108 9.35 -20.29 12.13
C ILE A 108 8.30 -19.66 13.05
N ASP A 109 7.20 -20.35 13.31
CA ASP A 109 6.12 -19.84 14.16
C ASP A 109 6.61 -19.59 15.58
N ALA A 110 7.36 -20.53 16.17
CA ALA A 110 8.00 -20.37 17.46
C ALA A 110 8.99 -19.18 17.49
N ALA A 111 9.84 -19.04 16.46
CA ALA A 111 10.79 -17.93 16.38
C ALA A 111 10.12 -16.57 16.17
N VAL A 112 8.98 -16.52 15.47
CA VAL A 112 8.21 -15.29 15.32
C VAL A 112 7.46 -14.96 16.63
N ALA A 113 6.89 -15.95 17.32
CA ALA A 113 6.28 -15.75 18.63
C ALA A 113 7.31 -15.21 19.65
N ASP A 114 8.52 -15.79 19.69
CA ASP A 114 9.63 -15.29 20.51
C ASP A 114 9.99 -13.84 20.18
N ALA A 115 10.05 -13.47 18.90
CA ALA A 115 10.29 -12.09 18.48
C ALA A 115 9.22 -11.11 18.97
N TYR A 116 7.97 -11.55 19.11
CA TYR A 116 6.90 -10.75 19.73
C TYR A 116 6.88 -10.83 21.26
N GLY A 117 7.67 -11.71 21.87
CA GLY A 117 7.61 -12.02 23.31
C GLY A 117 6.33 -12.76 23.70
N TRP A 118 5.78 -13.56 22.79
CA TRP A 118 4.52 -14.28 22.95
C TRP A 118 4.73 -15.79 23.13
N PRO A 119 3.81 -16.50 23.82
CA PRO A 119 3.77 -17.95 23.78
C PRO A 119 3.62 -18.48 22.36
N ALA A 120 4.22 -19.63 22.06
CA ALA A 120 4.16 -20.24 20.73
C ALA A 120 2.84 -20.98 20.45
N ASP A 121 2.06 -21.28 21.48
CA ASP A 121 0.82 -22.06 21.46
C ASP A 121 -0.45 -21.19 21.51
N LEU A 122 -0.34 -19.90 21.15
CA LEU A 122 -1.48 -19.00 21.11
C LEU A 122 -2.52 -19.44 20.07
N SER A 123 -3.80 -19.24 20.40
CA SER A 123 -4.89 -19.40 19.45
C SER A 123 -4.87 -18.30 18.39
N ASP A 124 -5.49 -18.55 17.24
CA ASP A 124 -5.64 -17.54 16.18
C ASP A 124 -6.36 -16.27 16.67
N GLU A 125 -7.34 -16.43 17.57
CA GLU A 125 -8.06 -15.30 18.16
C GLU A 125 -7.18 -14.46 19.08
N ASP A 126 -6.36 -15.11 19.92
CA ASP A 126 -5.41 -14.41 20.79
C ASP A 126 -4.30 -13.70 20.00
N ILE A 127 -3.78 -14.35 18.96
CA ILE A 127 -2.82 -13.76 18.02
C ILE A 127 -3.43 -12.49 17.42
N LEU A 128 -4.67 -12.59 16.90
CA LEU A 128 -5.34 -11.46 16.28
C LEU A 128 -5.58 -10.32 17.28
N PHE A 129 -6.05 -10.62 18.51
CA PHE A 129 -6.27 -9.62 19.54
C PHE A 129 -4.98 -8.85 19.87
N ARG A 130 -3.88 -9.56 20.06
CA ARG A 130 -2.57 -8.96 20.35
C ARG A 130 -2.05 -8.13 19.17
N LEU A 131 -2.20 -8.61 17.94
CA LEU A 131 -1.79 -7.88 16.73
C LEU A 131 -2.60 -6.59 16.55
N VAL A 132 -3.92 -6.61 16.78
CA VAL A 132 -4.76 -5.41 16.69
C VAL A 132 -4.37 -4.39 17.76
N ALA A 133 -4.11 -4.84 18.99
CA ALA A 133 -3.62 -3.97 20.05
C ALA A 133 -2.27 -3.33 19.70
N LEU A 134 -1.31 -4.12 19.22
CA LEU A 134 0.00 -3.62 18.80
C LEU A 134 -0.11 -2.68 17.60
N ASN A 135 -0.96 -2.99 16.61
CA ASN A 135 -1.19 -2.11 15.47
C ASN A 135 -1.74 -0.73 15.89
N LYS A 136 -2.65 -0.69 16.87
CA LYS A 136 -3.16 0.56 17.43
C LYS A 136 -2.04 1.38 18.09
N GLU A 137 -1.18 0.74 18.88
CA GLU A 137 -0.01 1.39 19.49
C GLU A 137 0.93 1.96 18.42
N ARG A 138 1.22 1.19 17.35
CA ARG A 138 2.05 1.68 16.23
C ARG A 138 1.42 2.86 15.51
N ALA A 139 0.11 2.86 15.30
CA ALA A 139 -0.59 4.00 14.71
C ALA A 139 -0.51 5.26 15.60
N GLU A 140 -0.57 5.10 16.92
CA GLU A 140 -0.40 6.20 17.88
C GLU A 140 1.05 6.72 17.95
N GLU A 141 2.06 5.86 17.76
CA GLU A 141 3.46 6.26 17.59
C GLU A 141 3.68 7.04 16.30
N GLU A 142 3.17 6.55 15.18
CA GLU A 142 3.25 7.23 13.88
C GLU A 142 2.55 8.59 13.91
N ALA A 143 1.39 8.69 14.58
CA ALA A 143 0.69 9.96 14.78
C ALA A 143 1.51 10.96 15.62
N ARG A 144 2.39 10.48 16.51
CA ARG A 144 3.36 11.28 17.27
C ARG A 144 4.67 11.52 16.51
N GLY A 145 4.79 11.06 15.27
CA GLY A 145 5.97 11.20 14.41
C GLY A 145 7.06 10.15 14.65
N VAL A 146 6.80 9.13 15.46
CA VAL A 146 7.70 8.00 15.70
C VAL A 146 7.38 6.89 14.72
N VAL A 147 8.13 6.81 13.61
CA VAL A 147 7.97 5.75 12.61
C VAL A 147 9.02 4.68 12.81
N ARG A 148 8.57 3.44 13.06
CA ARG A 148 9.42 2.24 13.12
C ARG A 148 9.67 1.68 11.71
N TRP A 149 10.76 2.11 11.09
CA TRP A 149 11.17 1.61 9.78
C TRP A 149 11.73 0.19 9.87
N LEU A 150 11.20 -0.74 9.08
CA LEU A 150 11.66 -2.13 9.01
C LEU A 150 13.08 -2.24 8.41
N ARG A 151 13.39 -1.37 7.45
CA ARG A 151 14.70 -1.18 6.81
C ARG A 151 15.00 0.32 6.71
N PRO A 152 15.43 0.96 7.81
CA PRO A 152 15.71 2.39 7.84
C PRO A 152 16.64 2.85 6.71
N GLU A 153 17.67 2.07 6.40
CA GLU A 153 18.65 2.33 5.35
C GLU A 153 18.05 2.43 3.93
N TYR A 154 16.89 1.82 3.71
CA TYR A 154 16.18 1.85 2.43
C TYR A 154 14.95 2.74 2.45
N GLN A 155 14.22 2.75 3.57
CA GLN A 155 12.94 3.46 3.71
C GLN A 155 13.11 4.91 4.14
N ASN A 156 14.18 5.23 4.86
CA ASN A 156 14.51 6.57 5.32
C ASN A 156 16.03 6.78 5.35
N PRO A 157 16.70 6.71 4.18
CA PRO A 157 18.17 6.82 4.10
C PRO A 157 18.71 8.16 4.61
N GLU A 158 17.88 9.22 4.57
CA GLU A 158 18.23 10.57 5.01
C GLU A 158 17.90 10.82 6.50
N GLY A 159 17.32 9.84 7.21
CA GLY A 159 17.04 9.92 8.65
C GLY A 159 16.02 11.00 9.02
N LYS A 160 15.19 11.47 8.08
CA LYS A 160 14.19 12.50 8.33
C LYS A 160 13.13 11.94 9.28
N SER A 161 12.87 12.62 10.39
CA SER A 161 11.71 12.31 11.22
C SER A 161 10.46 12.46 10.37
N ALA A 162 9.50 11.53 10.50
CA ALA A 162 8.19 11.70 9.89
C ALA A 162 7.43 12.77 10.67
N THR A 163 7.81 14.04 10.50
CA THR A 163 6.88 15.14 10.73
C THR A 163 5.69 14.85 9.85
N LYS A 164 4.50 14.92 10.44
CA LYS A 164 3.21 14.73 9.78
C LYS A 164 3.10 15.68 8.58
N GLY A 165 3.64 15.25 7.46
CA GLY A 165 3.19 15.69 6.17
C GLY A 165 1.84 15.04 6.00
N GLU A 166 0.78 15.82 6.20
CA GLU A 166 -0.32 15.73 5.25
C GLU A 166 0.32 15.59 3.87
N THR A 167 -0.12 14.58 3.11
CA THR A 167 0.22 14.42 1.69
C THR A 167 0.48 15.79 1.09
N SER A 168 1.72 16.03 0.71
CA SER A 168 2.15 17.28 0.10
C SER A 168 1.31 17.53 -1.15
N GLU A 169 0.22 18.30 -0.98
CA GLU A 169 -0.19 19.26 -1.97
C GLU A 169 1.06 20.13 -2.19
N MET A 170 1.59 20.11 -3.42
CA MET A 170 2.74 20.93 -3.81
C MET A 170 2.58 22.34 -3.24
N GLU A 171 3.58 22.81 -2.50
CA GLU A 171 3.70 24.22 -2.11
C GLU A 171 3.70 25.08 -3.38
N LEU A 172 2.55 25.67 -3.67
CA LEU A 172 2.47 26.94 -4.38
C LEU A 172 2.25 27.99 -3.31
N GLY A 173 3.11 29.01 -3.33
CA GLY A 173 3.22 30.07 -2.31
C GLY A 173 1.91 30.78 -1.95
N PRO A 174 1.95 31.68 -0.96
CA PRO A 174 0.78 32.09 -0.17
C PRO A 174 -0.35 32.59 -1.07
N ALA A 175 -1.39 31.78 -1.22
CA ALA A 175 -2.62 32.17 -1.89
C ALA A 175 -3.47 32.97 -0.89
N VAL A 176 -3.44 34.29 -1.04
CA VAL A 176 -4.45 35.16 -0.44
C VAL A 176 -5.80 34.65 -0.93
N ALA A 177 -6.64 34.18 -0.01
CA ALA A 177 -7.96 33.65 -0.32
C ALA A 177 -8.89 34.80 -0.77
N ALA A 178 -8.84 35.13 -2.06
CA ALA A 178 -9.87 35.93 -2.71
C ALA A 178 -11.12 35.06 -2.93
N GLU A 179 -12.29 35.59 -2.61
CA GLU A 179 -13.58 34.93 -2.81
C GLU A 179 -13.82 34.60 -4.28
N LYS A 180 -13.62 33.34 -4.67
CA LYS A 180 -13.79 32.89 -6.06
C LYS A 180 -15.26 32.93 -6.50
N ALA A 181 -15.55 33.57 -7.62
CA ALA A 181 -16.88 33.64 -8.23
C ALA A 181 -17.34 32.28 -8.78
N PRO A 182 -18.64 31.94 -8.76
CA PRO A 182 -19.16 30.69 -9.33
C PRO A 182 -19.10 30.68 -10.87
N TRP A 183 -18.69 29.56 -11.47
CA TRP A 183 -18.66 29.42 -12.94
C TRP A 183 -20.07 29.51 -13.56
N PRO A 184 -20.32 30.44 -14.50
CA PRO A 184 -21.63 30.58 -15.14
C PRO A 184 -22.03 29.36 -15.99
N LYS A 185 -23.34 29.13 -16.15
CA LYS A 185 -23.87 27.95 -16.89
C LYS A 185 -24.16 28.21 -18.37
N THR A 186 -24.30 29.47 -18.77
CA THR A 186 -24.63 29.85 -20.16
C THR A 186 -23.37 30.32 -20.89
N LEU A 187 -23.28 30.07 -22.20
CA LEU A 187 -22.13 30.50 -23.01
C LEU A 187 -21.92 32.02 -23.01
N PRO A 188 -22.94 32.88 -23.14
CA PRO A 188 -22.76 34.33 -23.10
C PRO A 188 -22.19 34.81 -21.75
N ASP A 189 -22.68 34.27 -20.63
CA ASP A 189 -22.21 34.65 -19.29
C ASP A 189 -20.79 34.14 -19.04
N GLN A 190 -20.43 32.97 -19.58
CA GLN A 190 -19.07 32.44 -19.51
C GLN A 190 -18.07 33.32 -20.27
N ILE A 191 -18.44 33.81 -21.46
CA ILE A 191 -17.59 34.72 -22.24
C ILE A 191 -17.40 36.05 -21.49
N ALA A 192 -18.47 36.60 -20.92
CA ALA A 192 -18.41 37.84 -20.14
C ALA A 192 -17.49 37.69 -18.91
N ALA A 193 -17.65 36.60 -18.16
CA ALA A 193 -16.84 36.32 -16.98
C ALA A 193 -15.36 36.08 -17.31
N VAL A 194 -15.06 35.33 -18.38
CA VAL A 194 -13.67 35.08 -18.82
C VAL A 194 -12.98 36.37 -19.26
N ARG A 195 -13.69 37.27 -19.96
CA ARG A 195 -13.15 38.57 -20.36
C ARG A 195 -12.87 39.47 -19.15
N GLU A 196 -13.82 39.58 -18.22
CA GLU A 196 -13.66 40.37 -16.99
C GLU A 196 -12.47 39.86 -16.15
N ALA A 197 -12.34 38.54 -16.01
CA ALA A 197 -11.19 37.95 -15.32
C ALA A 197 -9.86 38.15 -16.04
N LEU A 198 -9.86 38.31 -17.37
CA LEU A 198 -8.67 38.63 -18.16
C LEU A 198 -8.30 40.12 -18.06
N GLU A 199 -9.29 41.02 -18.05
CA GLU A 199 -9.11 42.46 -17.80
C GLU A 199 -8.52 42.70 -16.40
N ASP A 200 -9.03 42.01 -15.38
CA ASP A 200 -8.54 42.12 -14.00
C ASP A 200 -7.14 41.53 -13.81
N ALA A 201 -6.79 40.48 -14.55
CA ALA A 201 -5.49 39.83 -14.47
C ALA A 201 -4.42 40.51 -15.35
N GLY A 202 -4.84 41.29 -16.35
CA GLY A 202 -3.97 41.90 -17.37
C GLY A 202 -3.41 40.88 -18.34
N GLU A 203 -2.51 40.02 -17.89
CA GLU A 203 -1.93 38.92 -18.67
C GLU A 203 -2.07 37.60 -17.91
N ALA A 204 -2.73 36.62 -18.50
CA ALA A 204 -3.01 35.34 -17.82
C ALA A 204 -3.00 34.14 -18.76
N THR A 205 -2.63 32.98 -18.22
CA THR A 205 -2.82 31.68 -18.87
C THR A 205 -4.25 31.16 -18.68
N PRO A 206 -4.74 30.25 -19.54
CA PRO A 206 -6.04 29.61 -19.36
C PRO A 206 -6.23 28.93 -17.99
N GLU A 207 -5.15 28.39 -17.40
CA GLU A 207 -5.16 27.78 -16.08
C GLU A 207 -5.29 28.83 -14.96
N GLN A 208 -4.67 29.99 -15.12
CA GLN A 208 -4.77 31.09 -14.16
C GLN A 208 -6.19 31.65 -14.14
N ILE A 209 -6.82 31.86 -15.30
CA ILE A 209 -8.22 32.29 -15.40
C ILE A 209 -9.17 31.22 -14.81
N ALA A 210 -8.94 29.94 -15.10
CA ALA A 210 -9.76 28.86 -14.53
C ALA A 210 -9.69 28.81 -12.99
N ARG A 211 -8.56 29.21 -12.39
CA ARG A 211 -8.38 29.23 -10.93
C ARG A 211 -9.15 30.35 -10.23
N THR A 212 -9.57 31.39 -10.93
CA THR A 212 -10.37 32.51 -10.41
C THR A 212 -11.83 32.10 -10.15
N PHE A 213 -12.31 31.06 -10.84
CA PHE A 213 -13.69 30.60 -10.74
C PHE A 213 -13.84 29.29 -9.95
N LYS A 214 -14.95 29.14 -9.22
CA LYS A 214 -15.34 27.87 -8.60
C LYS A 214 -15.87 26.92 -9.68
N ARG A 215 -15.25 25.73 -9.77
CA ARG A 215 -15.62 24.61 -10.66
C ARG A 215 -15.37 24.84 -12.16
N ALA A 216 -14.60 25.86 -12.52
CA ALA A 216 -14.10 26.00 -13.89
C ALA A 216 -12.94 25.03 -14.16
N ARG A 217 -12.78 24.63 -15.42
CA ARG A 217 -11.66 23.78 -15.88
C ARG A 217 -10.99 24.47 -17.06
N THR A 218 -9.68 24.28 -17.21
CA THR A 218 -8.90 24.81 -18.34
C THR A 218 -9.54 24.46 -19.69
N ALA A 219 -10.00 23.22 -19.85
CA ALA A 219 -10.68 22.75 -21.07
C ALA A 219 -12.00 23.49 -21.40
N SER A 220 -12.59 24.21 -20.45
CA SER A 220 -13.78 25.04 -20.65
C SER A 220 -13.44 26.51 -20.89
N VAL A 221 -12.29 26.97 -20.40
CA VAL A 221 -11.84 28.38 -20.51
C VAL A 221 -11.05 28.61 -21.81
N GLN A 222 -10.22 27.64 -22.19
CA GLN A 222 -9.35 27.75 -23.36
C GLN A 222 -10.12 28.03 -24.67
N PRO A 223 -11.23 27.33 -25.01
CA PRO A 223 -11.99 27.63 -26.22
C PRO A 223 -12.62 29.03 -26.22
N LEU A 224 -12.92 29.57 -25.02
CA LEU A 224 -13.51 30.91 -24.87
C LEU A 224 -12.46 32.01 -25.09
N LEU A 225 -11.23 31.80 -24.60
CA LEU A 225 -10.10 32.70 -24.84
C LEU A 225 -9.68 32.69 -26.32
N GLU A 226 -9.66 31.52 -26.95
CA GLU A 226 -9.42 31.39 -28.40
C GLU A 226 -10.51 32.11 -29.21
N SER A 227 -11.78 32.00 -28.79
CA SER A 227 -12.90 32.70 -29.43
C SER A 227 -12.82 34.22 -29.25
N LEU A 228 -12.44 34.69 -28.05
CA LEU A 228 -12.21 36.12 -27.77
C LEU A 228 -11.05 36.68 -28.59
N ALA A 229 -9.98 35.90 -28.76
CA ALA A 229 -8.85 36.27 -29.60
C ALA A 229 -9.23 36.35 -31.09
N ALA A 230 -10.03 35.39 -31.58
CA ALA A 230 -10.56 35.41 -32.94
C ALA A 230 -11.50 36.59 -33.22
N LEU A 231 -12.20 37.08 -32.18
CA LEU A 231 -13.08 38.26 -32.24
C LEU A 231 -12.33 39.58 -32.01
N GLY A 232 -11.01 39.56 -31.81
CA GLY A 232 -10.18 40.74 -31.58
C GLY A 232 -10.40 41.40 -30.21
N GLN A 233 -10.97 40.66 -29.26
CA GLN A 233 -11.23 41.10 -27.88
C GLN A 233 -10.18 40.59 -26.88
N ALA A 234 -9.19 39.83 -27.36
CA ALA A 234 -7.99 39.43 -26.65
C ALA A 234 -6.85 39.20 -27.64
N VAL A 235 -5.61 39.30 -27.20
CA VAL A 235 -4.41 38.98 -27.98
C VAL A 235 -3.70 37.81 -27.31
N GLN A 236 -3.41 36.77 -28.09
CA GLN A 236 -2.55 35.67 -27.66
C GLN A 236 -1.10 36.04 -27.93
N THR A 237 -0.26 35.97 -26.90
CA THR A 237 1.19 36.22 -26.99
C THR A 237 1.95 34.93 -27.31
N GLU A 238 3.19 35.05 -27.77
CA GLU A 238 4.05 33.92 -28.16
C GLU A 238 4.34 32.93 -27.00
N SER A 239 4.14 33.36 -25.76
CA SER A 239 4.27 32.57 -24.53
C SER A 239 3.03 31.73 -24.18
N GLY A 240 1.96 31.79 -24.97
CA GLY A 240 0.71 31.08 -24.69
C GLY A 240 -0.15 31.74 -23.60
N THR A 241 0.14 33.01 -23.26
CA THR A 241 -0.68 33.86 -22.39
C THR A 241 -1.67 34.68 -23.24
N TYR A 242 -2.75 35.13 -22.60
CA TYR A 242 -3.75 36.02 -23.20
C TYR A 242 -3.75 37.35 -22.45
N THR A 243 -3.97 38.44 -23.19
CA THR A 243 -4.22 39.80 -22.67
C THR A 243 -5.41 40.39 -23.41
N VAL A 244 -6.11 41.35 -22.80
CA VAL A 244 -7.13 42.17 -23.49
C VAL A 244 -6.47 43.26 -24.32
#